data_AF-A0A351QSQ4-F1
#
_entry.id   AF-A0A351QSQ4-F1
#
_cell.length_a   1.000
_cell.length_b   1.000
_cell.length_c   1.000
_cell.angle_alpha   90.00
_cell.angle_beta   90.00
_cell.angle_gamma   90.00
#
_symmetry.space_group_name_H-M   'P 1'
#
loop_
_entity.id
_entity.type
_entity.pdbx_description
1 polymer ?
#
loop_
_entity_poly.entity_id
_entity_poly.type
_entity_poly.pdbx_seq_one_letter_code
_entity_poly.pdbx_strand_id
1 'polypeptide(L)'
;LRYYAPSKDGIVYTENLDRKNLDLVISDYIINNYFKSNNFSSNNLSSKESHEVHKIYGIDEKFGLKYVYMYTLFGEYEINNNDKKEISGGANPLVIILKEDENGMYSVVNHKAPWDGEDYPTSLKVIFPNK
;
A
#
# COMPACT_ATOMS: atom_id res chain seq x y z
N LEU A 1 -12.79 1.34 21.96
CA LEU A 1 -12.59 0.50 20.76
C LEU A 1 -13.59 0.97 19.71
N ARG A 2 -13.10 1.46 18.56
CA ARG A 2 -13.95 1.79 17.43
C ARG A 2 -13.68 0.75 16.35
N TYR A 3 -14.76 0.14 15.86
CA TYR A 3 -14.74 -0.78 14.73
C TYR A 3 -15.39 -0.03 13.56
N TYR A 4 -14.67 0.02 12.44
CA TYR A 4 -15.17 0.65 11.22
C TYR A 4 -15.72 -0.42 10.26
N ALA A 5 -16.91 -0.13 9.74
CA ALA A 5 -17.54 -0.89 8.66
C ALA A 5 -17.20 -0.20 7.32
N PRO A 6 -16.66 -0.92 6.32
CA PRO A 6 -16.30 -0.34 5.03
C PRO A 6 -17.54 0.05 4.21
N SER A 7 -17.52 1.23 3.59
CA SER A 7 -18.52 1.68 2.62
C SER A 7 -18.07 1.43 1.18
N LYS A 8 -18.92 0.73 0.42
CA LYS A 8 -19.09 0.53 -1.04
C LYS A 8 -17.93 0.56 -2.06
N ASP A 9 -16.74 1.11 -1.78
CA ASP A 9 -15.60 1.17 -2.72
C ASP A 9 -14.37 0.34 -2.28
N GLY A 10 -14.47 -0.40 -1.18
CA GLY A 10 -13.48 -1.42 -0.79
C GLY A 10 -12.12 -0.89 -0.29
N ILE A 11 -11.94 0.42 -0.16
CA ILE A 11 -10.71 1.04 0.38
C ILE A 11 -10.93 1.43 1.85
N VAL A 12 -10.13 0.86 2.74
CA VAL A 12 -10.10 1.13 4.17
C VAL A 12 -8.94 2.08 4.47
N TYR A 13 -9.22 3.16 5.19
CA TYR A 13 -8.20 4.06 5.72
C TYR A 13 -8.23 4.09 7.24
N THR A 14 -7.09 4.38 7.86
CA THR A 14 -7.01 4.62 9.31
C THR A 14 -7.79 5.89 9.72
N GLU A 15 -8.49 5.83 10.87
CA GLU A 15 -9.14 7.01 11.45
C GLU A 15 -8.13 8.15 11.70
N ASN A 16 -8.50 9.39 11.33
CA ASN A 16 -7.69 10.60 11.50
C ASN A 16 -6.37 10.64 10.71
N LEU A 17 -6.25 9.84 9.64
CA LEU A 17 -5.17 9.96 8.69
C LEU A 17 -5.06 11.40 8.14
N ASP A 18 -3.87 11.99 8.18
CA ASP A 18 -3.62 13.26 7.49
C ASP A 18 -3.55 13.02 5.98
N ARG A 19 -4.69 13.22 5.32
CA ARG A 19 -4.85 12.97 3.89
C ARG A 19 -4.15 14.00 3.00
N LYS A 20 -3.56 15.06 3.55
CA LYS A 20 -2.71 15.98 2.79
C LYS A 20 -1.27 15.49 2.69
N ASN A 21 -0.88 14.52 3.50
CA ASN A 21 0.43 13.90 3.46
C ASN A 21 0.40 12.67 2.53
N LEU A 22 1.10 12.76 1.40
CA LEU A 22 1.13 11.72 0.38
C LEU A 22 1.70 10.40 0.91
N ASP A 23 2.83 10.45 1.64
CA ASP A 23 3.50 9.26 2.14
C ASP A 23 2.61 8.53 3.16
N LEU A 24 1.93 9.27 4.04
CA LEU A 24 0.99 8.68 5.00
C LEU A 24 -0.19 8.00 4.30
N VAL A 25 -0.76 8.62 3.25
CA VAL A 25 -1.85 8.03 2.46
C VAL A 25 -1.39 6.75 1.75
N ILE A 26 -0.16 6.73 1.24
CA ILE A 26 0.44 5.56 0.59
C ILE A 26 0.66 4.43 1.61
N SER A 27 1.36 4.70 2.72
CA SER A 27 1.63 3.69 3.77
C SER A 27 0.35 3.10 4.31
N ASP A 28 -0.65 3.94 4.59
CA ASP A 28 -1.95 3.49 5.09
C ASP A 28 -2.67 2.60 4.08
N TYR A 29 -2.66 2.97 2.80
CA TYR A 29 -3.25 2.14 1.74
C TYR A 29 -2.53 0.80 1.60
N ILE A 30 -1.20 0.78 1.66
CA ILE A 30 -0.42 -0.45 1.54
C ILE A 30 -0.75 -1.39 2.69
N ILE A 31 -0.73 -0.91 3.94
CA ILE A 31 -1.01 -1.73 5.12
C ILE A 31 -2.46 -2.20 5.17
N ASN A 32 -3.42 -1.30 4.93
CA ASN A 32 -4.83 -1.59 5.16
C ASN A 32 -5.57 -2.19 3.96
N ASN A 33 -5.03 -2.05 2.75
CA ASN A 33 -5.67 -2.55 1.54
C ASN A 33 -4.78 -3.54 0.81
N TYR A 34 -3.66 -3.08 0.23
CA TYR A 34 -2.82 -3.92 -0.64
C TYR A 34 -2.29 -5.17 0.10
N PHE A 35 -1.74 -4.99 1.29
CA PHE A 35 -1.14 -6.08 2.07
C PHE A 35 -2.19 -7.11 2.50
N LYS A 36 -3.35 -6.63 2.99
CA LYS A 36 -4.46 -7.49 3.42
C LYS A 36 -5.16 -8.18 2.25
N SER A 37 -5.40 -7.49 1.13
CA SER A 37 -6.11 -8.06 -0.03
C SER A 37 -5.34 -9.16 -0.73
N ASN A 38 -4.00 -9.13 -0.64
CA ASN A 38 -3.14 -10.15 -1.22
C ASN A 38 -2.87 -11.34 -0.26
N ASN A 39 -3.63 -11.46 0.84
CA ASN A 39 -3.48 -12.51 1.85
C ASN A 39 -2.06 -12.61 2.44
N PHE A 40 -1.30 -11.52 2.43
CA PHE A 40 -0.02 -11.49 3.11
C PHE A 40 -0.20 -11.33 4.63
N SER A 41 -1.33 -10.78 5.07
CA SER A 41 -1.65 -10.68 6.50
C SER A 41 -2.16 -12.02 7.03
N SER A 42 -1.69 -12.43 8.21
CA SER A 42 -2.15 -13.66 8.87
C SER A 42 -3.46 -13.43 9.62
N ASN A 43 -4.34 -14.44 9.69
CA ASN A 43 -5.64 -14.35 10.38
C ASN A 43 -5.58 -14.50 11.92
N ASN A 44 -4.42 -14.79 12.52
CA ASN A 44 -4.30 -14.96 13.98
C ASN A 44 -4.41 -13.64 14.77
N LEU A 45 -5.15 -13.66 15.88
CA LEU A 45 -5.66 -12.48 16.60
C LEU A 45 -4.76 -11.91 17.73
N SER A 46 -3.61 -12.51 18.04
CA SER A 46 -2.72 -12.00 19.11
C SER A 46 -1.54 -11.20 18.57
N SER A 47 -1.40 -9.97 19.10
CA SER A 47 -0.22 -9.07 19.08
C SER A 47 0.61 -9.08 17.78
N LYS A 48 0.05 -8.47 16.74
CA LYS A 48 0.74 -8.22 15.47
C LYS A 48 1.09 -6.76 15.29
N GLU A 49 2.21 -6.51 14.63
CA GLU A 49 2.65 -5.19 14.22
C GLU A 49 2.97 -5.23 12.72
N SER A 50 2.21 -4.49 11.93
CA SER A 50 2.50 -4.29 10.50
C SER A 50 3.47 -3.14 10.32
N HIS A 51 4.38 -3.27 9.38
CA HIS A 51 5.30 -2.21 8.99
C HIS A 51 5.31 -2.05 7.47
N GLU A 52 5.65 -0.84 7.03
CA GLU A 52 5.78 -0.48 5.63
C GLU A 52 6.83 0.61 5.51
N VAL A 53 7.67 0.50 4.48
CA VAL A 53 8.56 1.57 4.03
C VAL A 53 8.55 1.57 2.51
N HIS A 54 8.52 2.76 1.90
CA HIS A 54 8.57 2.91 0.46
C HIS A 54 9.62 3.91 0.01
N LYS A 55 10.06 3.74 -1.23
CA LYS A 55 10.88 4.68 -1.97
C LYS A 55 10.15 5.11 -3.22
N ILE A 56 9.86 6.40 -3.35
CA ILE A 56 9.28 6.98 -4.56
C ILE A 56 10.39 7.23 -5.59
N TYR A 57 10.20 6.71 -6.80
CA TYR A 57 11.09 6.94 -7.96
C TYR A 57 10.63 8.10 -8.83
N GLY A 58 9.34 8.39 -8.83
CA GLY A 58 8.80 9.51 -9.55
C GLY A 58 7.29 9.57 -9.47
N ILE A 59 6.76 10.72 -9.84
CA ILE A 59 5.33 10.98 -9.91
C ILE A 59 5.05 11.56 -11.29
N ASP A 60 4.14 10.92 -12.01
CA ASP A 60 3.62 11.46 -13.25
C ASP A 60 2.15 11.86 -13.04
N GLU A 61 1.74 12.98 -13.62
CA GLU A 61 0.35 13.44 -13.60
C GLU A 61 -0.28 13.32 -14.98
N LYS A 62 -1.42 12.65 -15.08
CA LYS A 62 -2.20 12.53 -16.33
C LYS A 62 -3.67 12.32 -16.04
N PHE A 63 -4.53 12.98 -16.81
CA PHE A 63 -5.99 12.89 -16.68
C PHE A 63 -6.51 13.22 -15.27
N GLY A 64 -5.85 14.15 -14.56
CA GLY A 64 -6.22 14.53 -13.18
C GLY A 64 -5.89 13.47 -12.12
N LEU A 65 -5.08 12.47 -12.46
CA LEU A 65 -4.60 11.44 -11.54
C LEU A 65 -3.08 11.52 -11.40
N LYS A 66 -2.59 11.23 -10.19
CA LYS A 66 -1.17 11.08 -9.88
C LYS A 66 -0.80 9.61 -9.90
N TYR A 67 0.25 9.27 -10.65
CA TYR A 67 0.83 7.94 -10.73
C TYR A 67 2.14 7.96 -9.98
N VAL A 68 2.15 7.42 -8.77
CA VAL A 68 3.34 7.37 -7.91
C VAL A 68 4.03 6.04 -8.12
N TYR A 69 5.19 6.08 -8.77
CA TYR A 69 6.03 4.93 -9.05
C TYR A 69 6.96 4.70 -7.86
N MET A 70 6.89 3.54 -7.23
CA MET A 70 7.63 3.27 -6.00
C MET A 70 8.12 1.83 -5.91
N TYR A 71 9.03 1.60 -4.97
CA TYR A 71 9.32 0.28 -4.43
C TYR A 71 8.93 0.27 -2.95
N THR A 72 8.13 -0.69 -2.53
CA THR A 72 7.68 -0.83 -1.13
C THR A 72 8.23 -2.12 -0.54
N LEU A 73 8.62 -2.05 0.73
CA LEU A 73 8.91 -3.17 1.61
C LEU A 73 7.89 -3.13 2.74
N PHE A 74 7.19 -4.22 2.96
CA PHE A 74 6.14 -4.33 3.94
C PHE A 74 6.19 -5.69 4.64
N GLY A 75 5.60 -5.77 5.83
CA GLY A 75 5.51 -7.03 6.55
C GLY A 75 4.74 -6.95 7.86
N GLU A 76 4.65 -8.10 8.50
CA GLU A 76 4.01 -8.30 9.79
C GLU A 76 4.96 -9.05 10.72
N TYR A 77 5.04 -8.55 11.95
CA TYR A 77 5.66 -9.25 13.05
C TYR A 77 4.61 -9.80 14.00
N GLU A 78 4.82 -11.02 14.48
CA GLU A 78 4.14 -11.55 15.67
C GLU A 78 4.99 -11.24 16.90
N ILE A 79 4.34 -10.70 17.94
CA ILE A 79 4.99 -10.33 19.20
C ILE A 79 4.52 -11.31 20.28
N ASN A 80 5.44 -12.12 20.80
CA ASN A 80 5.17 -13.07 21.88
C ASN A 80 6.20 -12.87 23.01
N ASN A 81 5.77 -12.49 24.21
CA ASN A 81 6.63 -12.40 25.41
C ASN A 81 7.99 -11.68 25.18
N ASN A 82 7.96 -10.52 24.53
CA ASN A 82 9.11 -9.69 24.12
C ASN A 82 9.93 -10.18 22.92
N ASP A 83 9.62 -11.35 22.35
CA ASP A 83 10.19 -11.77 21.07
C ASP A 83 9.34 -11.23 19.91
N LYS A 84 10.01 -10.65 18.92
CA LYS A 84 9.43 -10.13 17.68
C LYS A 84 9.90 -10.99 16.51
N LYS A 85 8.97 -11.73 15.89
CA LYS A 85 9.26 -12.64 14.78
C LYS A 85 8.52 -12.18 13.53
N GLU A 86 9.24 -12.02 12.42
CA GLU A 86 8.61 -11.75 11.13
C GLU A 86 7.81 -12.98 10.69
N ILE A 87 6.54 -12.79 10.35
CA ILE A 87 5.63 -13.88 9.98
C ILE A 87 5.15 -13.77 8.53
N SER A 88 5.22 -12.58 7.95
CA SER A 88 4.93 -12.35 6.54
C SER A 88 5.52 -11.02 6.07
N GLY A 89 5.72 -10.90 4.78
CA GLY A 89 6.25 -9.68 4.18
C GLY A 89 6.54 -9.85 2.70
N GLY A 90 6.95 -8.75 2.08
CA GLY A 90 7.27 -8.70 0.67
C GLY A 90 7.94 -7.39 0.31
N ALA A 91 8.60 -7.40 -0.85
CA ALA A 91 9.25 -6.23 -1.41
C ALA A 91 8.91 -6.14 -2.90
N ASN A 92 8.05 -5.19 -3.25
CA ASN A 92 7.46 -5.13 -4.58
C ASN A 92 7.59 -3.73 -5.19
N PRO A 93 7.86 -3.63 -6.49
CA PRO A 93 7.59 -2.41 -7.22
C PRO A 93 6.08 -2.23 -7.34
N LEU A 94 5.61 -1.02 -7.11
CA LEU A 94 4.19 -0.69 -7.05
C LEU A 94 3.94 0.67 -7.69
N VAL A 95 2.82 0.81 -8.39
CA VAL A 95 2.30 2.12 -8.80
C VAL A 95 1.02 2.38 -8.05
N ILE A 96 1.01 3.38 -7.17
CA ILE A 96 -0.21 3.85 -6.52
C ILE A 96 -0.79 4.99 -7.36
N ILE A 97 -2.09 4.89 -7.65
CA ILE A 97 -2.81 5.87 -8.45
C ILE A 97 -3.71 6.66 -7.51
N LEU A 98 -3.48 7.96 -7.41
CA LEU A 98 -4.22 8.85 -6.52
C LEU A 98 -5.00 9.91 -7.28
N LYS A 99 -6.08 10.36 -6.66
CA LYS A 99 -6.75 11.61 -6.97
C LYS A 99 -6.47 12.61 -5.84
N GLU A 100 -6.21 13.85 -6.21
CA GLU A 100 -6.16 14.99 -5.29
C GLU A 100 -7.45 15.81 -5.50
N ASP A 101 -8.10 16.20 -4.40
CA ASP A 101 -9.28 17.06 -4.44
C ASP A 101 -8.93 18.56 -4.34
N GLU A 102 -9.94 19.43 -4.42
CA GLU A 102 -9.76 20.89 -4.36
C GLU A 102 -9.18 21.40 -3.03
N ASN A 103 -9.23 20.58 -1.98
CA ASN A 103 -8.68 20.90 -0.66
C ASN A 103 -7.25 20.37 -0.46
N GLY A 104 -6.67 19.76 -1.51
CA GLY A 104 -5.35 19.13 -1.50
C GLY A 104 -5.32 17.79 -0.76
N MET A 105 -6.48 17.12 -0.59
CA MET A 105 -6.54 15.82 0.06
C MET A 105 -6.39 14.69 -0.97
N TYR A 106 -5.54 13.73 -0.64
CA TYR A 106 -5.30 12.56 -1.46
C TYR A 106 -6.29 11.43 -1.17
N SER A 107 -6.66 10.72 -2.23
CA SER A 107 -7.38 9.46 -2.19
C SER A 107 -6.70 8.49 -3.15
N VAL A 108 -6.27 7.32 -2.68
CA VAL A 108 -5.92 6.22 -3.58
C VAL A 108 -7.19 5.75 -4.29
N VAL A 109 -7.12 5.61 -5.61
CA VAL A 109 -8.23 5.13 -6.44
C VAL A 109 -7.92 3.79 -7.09
N ASN A 110 -6.64 3.43 -7.26
CA ASN A 110 -6.21 2.15 -7.80
C ASN A 110 -4.72 1.90 -7.51
N HIS A 111 -4.23 0.69 -7.79
CA HIS A 111 -2.81 0.37 -7.83
C HIS A 111 -2.47 -0.56 -9.00
N LYS A 112 -1.19 -0.66 -9.34
CA LYS A 112 -0.64 -1.64 -10.29
C LYS A 112 0.61 -2.27 -9.72
N ALA A 113 0.64 -3.60 -9.62
CA ALA A 113 1.82 -4.39 -9.32
C ALA A 113 2.19 -5.23 -10.56
N PRO A 114 3.48 -5.58 -10.76
CA PRO A 114 3.84 -6.59 -11.75
C PRO A 114 3.15 -7.91 -11.45
N TRP A 115 3.07 -8.75 -12.48
CA TRP A 115 2.63 -10.13 -12.35
C TRP A 115 3.74 -10.98 -11.74
N ASP A 116 3.37 -12.07 -11.09
CA ASP A 116 4.32 -13.01 -10.49
C ASP A 116 4.92 -13.97 -11.54
N GLY A 117 6.01 -14.63 -11.17
CA GLY A 117 6.60 -15.72 -11.96
C GLY A 117 7.29 -15.26 -13.24
N GLU A 118 7.16 -16.04 -14.32
CA GLU A 118 7.88 -15.83 -15.58
C GLU A 118 7.48 -14.52 -16.28
N ASP A 119 6.27 -14.01 -16.01
CA ASP A 119 5.78 -12.78 -16.62
C ASP A 119 6.22 -11.51 -15.87
N TYR A 120 6.92 -11.65 -14.74
CA TYR A 120 7.40 -10.51 -13.94
C TYR A 120 8.25 -9.52 -14.76
N PRO A 121 9.28 -9.93 -15.53
CA PRO A 121 10.12 -8.98 -16.26
C PRO A 121 9.34 -8.19 -17.33
N THR A 122 8.34 -8.81 -17.94
CA THR A 122 7.52 -8.19 -18.99
C THR A 122 6.54 -7.19 -18.38
N SER A 123 5.79 -7.61 -17.36
CA SER A 123 4.82 -6.75 -16.66
C SER A 123 5.50 -5.57 -15.96
N LEU A 124 6.70 -5.77 -15.41
CA LEU A 124 7.50 -4.69 -14.84
C LEU A 124 7.80 -3.60 -15.86
N LYS A 125 8.24 -3.96 -17.08
CA LYS A 125 8.51 -2.98 -18.15
C LYS A 125 7.25 -2.25 -18.62
N VAL A 126 6.10 -2.93 -18.61
CA VAL A 126 4.82 -2.31 -18.97
C VAL A 126 4.38 -1.28 -17.93
N ILE A 127 4.59 -1.57 -16.65
CA ILE A 127 4.16 -0.71 -15.55
C ILE A 127 5.17 0.41 -15.30
N PHE A 128 6.46 0.15 -15.47
CA PHE A 128 7.59 1.07 -15.26
C PHE A 128 8.42 1.24 -16.55
N PRO A 129 7.86 1.81 -17.64
CA PRO A 129 8.57 1.86 -18.93
C PRO A 129 9.78 2.81 -18.95
N ASN A 130 9.81 3.82 -18.08
CA ASN A 130 10.81 4.89 -18.06
C ASN A 130 11.32 5.23 -16.64
N LYS A 131 11.10 4.35 -15.67
CA LYS A 131 11.43 4.56 -14.25
C LYS A 131 12.30 3.43 -13.74
#